data_AF-A0A419YPV6-F1
#
_entry.id   AF-A0A419YPV6-F1
#
_cell.length_a   1.000
_cell.length_b   1.000
_cell.length_c   1.000
_cell.angle_alpha   90.00
_cell.angle_beta   90.00
_cell.angle_gamma   90.00
#
_symmetry.space_group_name_H-M   'P 1'
#
loop_
_entity.id
_entity.type
_entity.pdbx_description
1 polymer ?
#
loop_
_entity_poly.entity_id
_entity_poly.type
_entity_poly.pdbx_seq_one_letter_code
_entity_poly.pdbx_strand_id
1 'polypeptide(L)'
;MPTNAHHFHDADFHPVVVTAATEHRASRRVLANPLLRVVRADEVRPGDLIVSAFDPHRPGRMPRSGYFASGPYPAEPTAFNPNCGCGVCTLPEVQGPNGTVVLTTGWPWDACDPWPADEPVLVLPRLRLFTRTRPNGTR
;
A
#
# COMPACT_ATOMS: atom_id res chain seq x y z
N MET A 1 50.66 -7.97 -20.89
CA MET A 1 49.29 -8.50 -21.03
C MET A 1 48.40 -7.67 -20.13
N PRO A 2 47.57 -6.74 -20.63
CA PRO A 2 46.64 -6.03 -19.77
C PRO A 2 45.42 -6.91 -19.49
N THR A 3 45.17 -7.21 -18.22
CA THR A 3 43.95 -7.85 -17.74
C THR A 3 42.79 -6.88 -17.89
N ASN A 4 41.87 -7.17 -18.81
CA ASN A 4 40.57 -6.51 -18.88
C ASN A 4 39.77 -6.87 -17.62
N ALA A 5 39.87 -6.03 -16.60
CA ALA A 5 38.92 -6.05 -15.49
C ALA A 5 37.58 -5.53 -16.04
N HIS A 6 36.68 -6.45 -16.38
CA HIS A 6 35.30 -6.11 -16.66
C HIS A 6 34.69 -5.54 -15.38
N HIS A 7 34.51 -4.22 -15.35
CA HIS A 7 33.70 -3.56 -14.35
C HIS A 7 32.25 -3.97 -14.58
N PHE A 8 31.80 -5.00 -13.86
CA PHE A 8 30.37 -5.26 -13.72
C PHE A 8 29.82 -4.14 -12.85
N HIS A 9 29.01 -3.28 -13.44
CA HIS A 9 28.15 -2.41 -12.65
C HIS A 9 27.03 -3.30 -12.12
N ASP A 10 26.88 -3.35 -10.80
CA ASP A 10 25.67 -3.89 -10.19
C ASP A 10 24.48 -3.09 -10.75
N ALA A 11 23.66 -3.76 -11.55
CA ALA A 11 22.43 -3.16 -12.03
C ALA A 11 21.40 -3.25 -10.90
N ASP A 12 21.00 -2.10 -10.39
CA ASP A 12 19.89 -2.01 -9.45
C ASP A 12 18.58 -2.33 -10.18
N PHE A 13 18.10 -3.56 -10.02
CA PHE A 13 16.79 -3.96 -10.50
C PHE A 13 15.74 -3.54 -9.47
N HIS A 14 15.04 -2.45 -9.75
CA HIS A 14 13.86 -2.09 -8.98
C HIS A 14 12.73 -3.09 -9.26
N PRO A 15 12.02 -3.59 -8.23
CA PRO A 15 10.87 -4.45 -8.44
C PRO A 15 9.81 -3.72 -9.27
N VAL A 16 9.54 -4.21 -10.47
CA VAL A 16 8.47 -3.69 -11.32
C VAL A 16 7.19 -4.41 -10.95
N VAL A 17 6.20 -3.62 -10.55
CA VAL A 17 4.84 -4.10 -10.34
C VAL A 17 4.07 -3.90 -11.64
N VAL A 18 3.63 -5.00 -12.25
CA VAL A 18 2.82 -4.95 -13.47
C VAL A 18 1.36 -5.24 -13.09
N THR A 19 0.49 -4.27 -13.33
CA THR A 19 -0.96 -4.48 -13.22
C THR A 19 -1.50 -5.15 -14.48
N ALA A 20 -2.40 -6.13 -14.31
CA ALA A 20 -3.06 -6.76 -15.44
C ALA A 20 -4.10 -5.84 -16.13
N ALA A 21 -4.49 -4.74 -15.47
CA ALA A 21 -5.43 -3.77 -15.99
C ALA A 21 -5.01 -2.35 -15.60
N THR A 22 -4.78 -1.48 -16.58
CA THR A 22 -4.69 -0.03 -16.36
C THR A 22 -6.09 0.59 -16.16
N GLU A 23 -7.14 -0.21 -16.32
CA GLU A 23 -8.53 0.22 -16.27
C GLU A 23 -9.31 -0.62 -15.27
N HIS A 24 -9.50 -0.08 -14.08
CA HIS A 24 -10.61 -0.46 -13.21
C HIS A 24 -11.52 0.76 -13.08
N ARG A 25 -12.80 0.64 -13.46
CA ARG A 25 -13.72 1.80 -13.54
C ARG A 25 -13.74 2.63 -12.24
N ALA A 26 -13.67 1.96 -11.09
CA ALA A 26 -13.67 2.61 -9.79
C ALA A 26 -12.34 3.32 -9.44
N SER A 27 -11.22 2.87 -10.01
CA SER A 27 -9.87 3.40 -9.71
C SER A 27 -9.28 4.26 -10.83
N ARG A 28 -9.91 4.31 -12.02
CA ARG A 28 -9.40 4.96 -13.25
C ARG A 28 -8.94 6.40 -13.03
N ARG A 29 -9.65 7.17 -12.20
CA ARG A 29 -9.31 8.58 -11.93
C ARG A 29 -8.04 8.75 -11.10
N VAL A 30 -7.66 7.72 -10.33
CA VAL A 30 -6.50 7.74 -9.44
C VAL A 30 -5.28 7.13 -10.10
N LEU A 31 -5.46 6.14 -10.98
CA LEU A 31 -4.37 5.38 -11.61
C LEU A 31 -3.39 6.20 -12.45
N ALA A 32 -3.81 7.34 -12.98
CA ALA A 32 -2.93 8.25 -13.73
C ALA A 32 -2.16 9.22 -12.84
N ASN A 33 -2.32 9.17 -11.51
CA ASN A 33 -1.69 10.12 -10.60
C ASN A 33 -0.20 9.78 -10.42
N PRO A 34 0.74 10.70 -10.73
CA PRO A 34 2.17 10.44 -10.66
C PRO A 34 2.71 10.32 -9.22
N LEU A 35 1.89 10.65 -8.21
CA LEU A 35 2.26 10.55 -6.80
C LEU A 35 1.95 9.18 -6.19
N LEU A 36 1.37 8.28 -6.98
CA LEU A 36 1.17 6.90 -6.58
C LEU A 36 2.50 6.25 -6.21
N ARG A 37 2.48 5.47 -5.13
CA ARG A 37 3.65 4.73 -4.66
C ARG A 37 3.24 3.41 -4.06
N VAL A 38 4.11 2.43 -4.20
CA VAL A 38 4.02 1.16 -3.47
C VAL A 38 4.73 1.36 -2.13
N VAL A 39 4.05 1.03 -1.05
CA VAL A 39 4.57 1.05 0.33
C VAL A 39 4.25 -0.29 0.99
N ARG A 40 4.88 -0.60 2.12
CA ARG A 40 4.43 -1.71 2.96
C ARG A 40 3.15 -1.33 3.69
N ALA A 41 2.33 -2.32 4.05
CA ALA A 41 1.10 -2.07 4.80
C ALA A 41 1.36 -1.32 6.12
N ASP A 42 2.45 -1.62 6.82
CA ASP A 42 2.84 -0.94 8.07
C ASP A 42 3.29 0.52 7.89
N GLU A 43 3.56 0.96 6.66
CA GLU A 43 3.97 2.32 6.31
C GLU A 43 2.80 3.21 5.90
N VAL A 44 1.59 2.65 5.74
CA VAL A 44 0.38 3.38 5.37
C VAL A 44 0.02 4.36 6.48
N ARG A 45 -0.24 5.62 6.09
CA ARG A 45 -0.55 6.68 7.04
C ARG A 45 -2.05 7.01 7.05
N PRO A 46 -2.57 7.52 8.18
CA PRO A 46 -3.95 8.02 8.24
C PRO A 46 -4.26 9.01 7.11
N GLY A 47 -5.29 8.66 6.33
CA GLY A 47 -5.82 9.40 5.22
C GLY A 47 -5.09 9.23 3.88
N ASP A 48 -4.04 8.40 3.81
CA ASP A 48 -3.55 7.91 2.51
C ASP A 48 -4.70 7.16 1.81
N LEU A 49 -4.81 7.29 0.49
CA LEU A 49 -5.85 6.61 -0.27
C LEU A 49 -5.30 5.27 -0.77
N ILE A 50 -5.84 4.16 -0.29
CA ILE A 50 -5.47 2.81 -0.71
C ILE A 50 -6.18 2.52 -2.02
N VAL A 51 -5.41 2.21 -3.06
CA VAL A 51 -5.90 2.12 -4.45
C VAL A 51 -6.01 0.68 -4.92
N SER A 52 -5.04 -0.14 -4.52
CA SER A 52 -4.92 -1.53 -4.94
C SER A 52 -4.07 -2.30 -3.94
N ALA A 53 -4.38 -3.58 -3.83
CA ALA A 53 -3.58 -4.57 -3.16
C ALA A 53 -2.83 -5.45 -4.16
N PHE A 54 -1.84 -6.19 -3.70
CA PHE A 54 -1.19 -7.21 -4.51
C PHE A 54 -1.58 -8.61 -4.04
N ASP A 55 -1.75 -9.52 -4.99
CA ASP A 55 -1.85 -10.94 -4.68
C ASP A 55 -0.62 -11.36 -3.86
N PRO A 56 -0.78 -12.24 -2.85
CA PRO A 56 0.33 -12.76 -2.06
C PRO A 56 1.45 -13.26 -2.96
N HIS A 57 2.70 -12.98 -2.57
CA HIS A 57 3.86 -13.36 -3.37
C HIS A 57 3.90 -14.88 -3.57
N ARG A 58 4.06 -15.30 -4.83
CA ARG A 58 4.27 -16.71 -5.18
C ARG A 58 5.59 -16.85 -5.92
N PRO A 59 6.51 -17.75 -5.49
CA PRO A 59 7.78 -17.96 -6.18
C PRO A 59 7.58 -18.21 -7.67
N GLY A 60 8.38 -17.55 -8.51
CA GLY A 60 8.32 -17.68 -9.98
C GLY A 60 7.14 -16.96 -10.65
N ARG A 61 6.33 -16.18 -9.92
CA ARG A 61 5.26 -15.36 -10.49
C ARG A 61 5.43 -13.89 -10.11
N MET A 62 5.26 -13.01 -11.09
CA MET A 62 5.23 -11.57 -10.84
C MET A 62 4.00 -11.21 -9.98
N PRO A 63 4.16 -10.38 -8.92
CA PRO A 63 3.03 -9.90 -8.13
C PRO A 63 1.98 -9.24 -9.04
N ARG A 64 0.71 -9.55 -8.80
CA ARG A 64 -0.40 -8.98 -9.58
C ARG A 64 -1.20 -8.06 -8.68
N SER A 65 -1.53 -6.88 -9.18
CA SER A 65 -2.39 -5.95 -8.43
C SER A 65 -3.87 -6.31 -8.62
N GLY A 66 -4.63 -6.39 -7.53
CA GLY A 66 -6.09 -6.44 -7.52
C GLY A 66 -6.68 -5.08 -7.15
N TYR A 67 -7.67 -4.61 -7.91
CA TYR A 67 -8.41 -3.39 -7.57
C TYR A 67 -9.68 -3.72 -6.81
N PHE A 68 -9.98 -2.90 -5.81
CA PHE A 68 -11.20 -3.05 -5.02
C PHE A 68 -12.42 -2.65 -5.86
N ALA A 69 -13.44 -3.51 -5.89
CA ALA A 69 -14.69 -3.26 -6.63
C ALA A 69 -15.36 -1.94 -6.22
N SER A 70 -15.30 -1.63 -4.91
CA SER A 70 -15.83 -0.39 -4.32
C SER A 70 -14.99 0.86 -4.62
N GLY A 71 -13.82 0.69 -5.25
CA GLY A 71 -12.86 1.75 -5.55
C GLY A 71 -11.87 2.02 -4.42
N PRO A 72 -10.97 3.01 -4.62
CA PRO A 72 -9.98 3.40 -3.63
C PRO A 72 -10.63 3.93 -2.34
N TYR A 73 -9.99 3.71 -1.19
CA TYR A 73 -10.52 4.12 0.11
C TYR A 73 -9.49 4.78 1.02
N PRO A 74 -9.90 5.73 1.88
CA PRO A 74 -8.98 6.36 2.82
C PRO A 74 -8.57 5.36 3.90
N ALA A 75 -7.28 5.30 4.19
CA ALA A 75 -6.74 4.52 5.29
C ALA A 75 -7.06 5.19 6.62
N GLU A 76 -7.49 4.38 7.59
CA GLU A 76 -7.59 4.73 9.00
C GLU A 76 -6.88 3.64 9.80
N PRO A 77 -5.52 3.62 9.78
CA PRO A 77 -4.78 2.51 10.35
C PRO A 77 -5.00 2.39 11.86
N THR A 78 -5.24 1.17 12.31
CA THR A 78 -5.39 0.83 13.73
C THR A 78 -4.55 -0.39 14.09
N ALA A 79 -4.34 -0.60 15.39
CA ALA A 79 -3.65 -1.78 15.88
C ALA A 79 -4.49 -3.03 15.60
N PHE A 80 -3.84 -4.10 15.14
CA PHE A 80 -4.47 -5.39 14.96
C PHE A 80 -4.92 -5.98 16.30
N ASN A 81 -6.16 -6.48 16.34
CA ASN A 81 -6.73 -7.15 17.51
C ASN A 81 -7.40 -8.46 17.05
N PRO A 82 -6.82 -9.64 17.36
CA PRO A 82 -7.43 -10.92 16.99
C PRO A 82 -8.77 -11.19 17.71
N ASN A 83 -9.06 -10.45 18.78
CA ASN A 83 -10.28 -10.57 19.58
C ASN A 83 -11.34 -9.52 19.24
N CYS A 84 -11.23 -8.78 18.12
CA CYS A 84 -12.17 -7.70 17.78
C CYS A 84 -13.59 -8.18 17.41
N GLY A 85 -13.79 -9.48 17.20
CA GLY A 85 -15.10 -10.08 16.92
C GLY A 85 -15.58 -9.97 15.46
N CYS A 86 -14.86 -9.30 14.56
CA CYS A 86 -15.28 -9.16 13.16
C CYS A 86 -15.03 -10.41 12.29
N GLY A 87 -14.42 -11.46 12.85
CA GLY A 87 -14.05 -12.70 12.15
C GLY A 87 -12.81 -12.58 11.26
N VAL A 88 -12.65 -11.49 10.50
CA VAL A 88 -11.53 -11.31 9.55
C VAL A 88 -10.16 -11.36 10.25
N CYS A 89 -10.02 -10.77 11.43
CA CYS A 89 -8.76 -10.81 12.18
C CYS A 89 -8.37 -12.21 12.69
N THR A 90 -9.21 -13.22 12.53
CA THR A 90 -8.89 -14.62 12.91
C THR A 90 -8.47 -15.48 11.72
N LEU A 91 -8.52 -14.93 10.51
CA LEU A 91 -8.18 -15.64 9.28
C LEU A 91 -6.67 -15.91 9.22
N PRO A 92 -6.22 -17.12 8.85
CA PRO A 92 -4.79 -17.43 8.69
C PRO A 92 -4.08 -16.53 7.68
N GLU A 93 -4.79 -16.08 6.65
CA GLU A 93 -4.27 -15.30 5.52
C GLU A 93 -3.77 -13.90 5.93
N VAL A 94 -4.23 -13.39 7.07
CA VAL A 94 -3.89 -12.03 7.53
C VAL A 94 -2.61 -12.03 8.37
N GLN A 95 -2.06 -13.21 8.66
CA GLN A 95 -0.86 -13.39 9.47
C GLN A 95 0.40 -13.25 8.61
N GLY A 96 1.27 -12.32 9.00
CA GLY A 96 2.58 -12.12 8.37
C GLY A 96 3.74 -12.42 9.33
N PRO A 97 4.94 -12.75 8.82
CA PRO A 97 6.14 -12.93 9.65
C PRO A 97 6.52 -11.66 10.42
N ASN A 98 6.11 -10.49 9.93
CA ASN A 98 6.36 -9.18 10.51
C ASN A 98 5.13 -8.62 11.27
N GLY A 99 4.14 -9.47 11.54
CA GLY A 99 2.88 -9.08 12.18
C GLY A 99 1.81 -8.63 11.20
N THR A 100 0.75 -8.05 11.74
CA THR A 100 -0.46 -7.65 11.01
C THR A 100 -0.87 -6.24 11.42
N VAL A 101 -1.29 -5.43 10.46
CA VAL A 101 -1.88 -4.11 10.68
C VAL A 101 -3.29 -4.08 10.14
N VAL A 102 -4.15 -3.21 10.67
CA VAL A 102 -5.49 -2.98 10.12
C VAL A 102 -5.48 -1.64 9.41
N LEU A 103 -5.75 -1.62 8.11
CA LEU A 103 -5.69 -0.41 7.30
C LEU A 103 -6.97 0.44 7.37
N THR A 104 -8.09 -0.18 7.69
CA THR A 104 -9.36 0.47 8.02
C THR A 104 -10.26 -0.49 8.79
N THR A 105 -11.19 0.05 9.58
CA THR A 105 -12.28 -0.69 10.21
C THR A 105 -13.59 -0.11 9.74
N GLY A 106 -14.31 -0.81 8.86
CA GLY A 106 -15.58 -0.34 8.32
C GLY A 106 -15.56 -0.27 6.80
N TRP A 107 -15.82 0.89 6.22
CA TRP A 107 -15.95 1.03 4.77
C TRP A 107 -14.65 0.63 4.04
N PRO A 108 -14.74 -0.18 2.96
CA PRO A 108 -15.95 -0.67 2.27
C PRO A 108 -16.56 -2.01 2.72
N TRP A 109 -16.05 -2.69 3.75
CA TRP A 109 -16.44 -4.08 4.06
C TRP A 109 -17.29 -4.29 5.33
N ASP A 110 -17.50 -3.25 6.13
CA ASP A 110 -18.10 -3.34 7.48
C ASP A 110 -17.37 -4.36 8.38
N ALA A 111 -16.06 -4.47 8.19
CA ALA A 111 -15.16 -5.35 8.92
C ALA A 111 -13.76 -4.71 9.02
N CYS A 112 -12.86 -5.35 9.75
CA CYS A 112 -11.45 -4.99 9.68
C CYS A 112 -10.89 -5.35 8.30
N ASP A 113 -9.97 -4.53 7.83
CA ASP A 113 -9.13 -4.78 6.66
C ASP A 113 -7.68 -5.06 7.13
N PRO A 114 -7.41 -6.26 7.68
CA PRO A 114 -6.08 -6.63 8.15
C PRO A 114 -5.15 -7.06 7.01
N TRP A 115 -3.90 -6.64 7.10
CA TRP A 115 -2.84 -6.94 6.15
C TRP A 115 -1.59 -7.42 6.90
N PRO A 116 -0.88 -8.46 6.41
CA PRO A 116 0.49 -8.70 6.80
C PRO A 116 1.32 -7.40 6.67
N ALA A 117 2.09 -7.09 7.71
CA ALA A 117 2.76 -5.79 7.83
C ALA A 117 3.69 -5.47 6.65
N ASP A 118 4.30 -6.49 6.06
CA ASP A 118 5.23 -6.40 4.94
C ASP A 118 4.59 -6.53 3.56
N GLU A 119 3.29 -6.77 3.48
CA GLU A 119 2.62 -6.85 2.20
C GLU A 119 2.61 -5.48 1.50
N PRO A 120 2.92 -5.45 0.19
CA PRO A 120 2.88 -4.21 -0.56
C PRO A 120 1.44 -3.74 -0.74
N VAL A 121 1.26 -2.42 -0.77
CA VAL A 121 -0.01 -1.76 -1.10
C VAL A 121 0.25 -0.54 -1.99
N LEU A 122 -0.62 -0.32 -2.96
CA LEU A 122 -0.56 0.87 -3.81
C LEU A 122 -1.36 1.99 -3.15
N VAL A 123 -0.69 3.07 -2.79
CA VAL A 123 -1.32 4.22 -2.15
C VAL A 123 -1.14 5.50 -2.96
N LEU A 124 -2.18 6.33 -2.97
CA LEU A 124 -2.05 7.76 -3.26
C LEU A 124 -1.88 8.49 -1.92
N PRO A 125 -0.73 9.14 -1.68
CA PRO A 125 -0.43 9.79 -0.42
C PRO A 125 -1.40 10.93 -0.10
N ARG A 126 -1.78 11.08 1.17
CA ARG A 126 -2.42 12.30 1.61
C ARG A 126 -1.44 13.45 1.53
N LEU A 127 -1.61 14.32 0.54
CA LEU A 127 -0.89 15.58 0.50
C LEU A 127 -1.40 16.47 1.65
N ARG A 128 -0.57 16.63 2.68
CA ARG A 128 -0.74 17.68 3.70
C ARG A 128 -0.35 19.01 3.08
N LEU A 129 -1.19 19.52 2.16
CA LEU A 129 -1.09 20.91 1.75
C LEU A 129 -1.46 21.74 2.99
N PHE A 130 -0.53 22.62 3.42
CA PHE A 130 -0.63 23.58 4.53
C PHE A 130 -0.23 23.11 5.96
N THR A 131 1.03 23.35 6.33
CA THR A 131 1.30 24.14 7.55
C THR A 131 1.27 25.61 7.16
N ARG A 132 0.10 26.25 7.22
CA ARG A 132 0.01 27.71 7.12
C ARG A 132 0.45 28.29 8.45
N THR A 133 1.75 28.47 8.64
CA THR A 133 2.28 29.30 9.73
C THR A 133 1.67 30.69 9.55
N ARG A 134 0.74 31.07 10.44
CA ARG A 134 0.24 32.45 10.52
C ARG A 134 1.46 33.33 10.87
N PRO A 135 1.83 34.35 10.09
CA PRO A 135 2.84 35.30 10.53
C PRO A 135 2.31 36.03 11.78
N ASN A 136 3.19 36.18 12.78
CA ASN A 136 2.94 36.92 14.01
C ASN A 136 2.27 38.26 13.72
N GLY A 137 1.04 38.42 14.19
CA GLY A 137 0.39 39.71 14.30
C GLY A 137 0.89 40.39 15.56
N THR A 138 1.78 41.36 15.40
CA THR A 138 2.16 42.35 16.41
C THR A 138 0.93 43.06 16.98
N ARG A 139 0.87 43.17 18.31
CA ARG A 139 0.27 44.32 19.00
C ARG A 139 1.08 44.66 20.22
#